data_AF-A0A412Q028-F1
#
_entry.id   AF-A0A412Q028-F1
#
_cell.length_a   1.000
_cell.length_b   1.000
_cell.length_c   1.000
_cell.angle_alpha   90.00
_cell.angle_beta   90.00
_cell.angle_gamma   90.00
#
_symmetry.space_group_name_H-M   'P 1'
#
loop_
_entity.id
_entity.type
_entity.pdbx_description
1 polymer ?
#
loop_
_entity_poly.entity_id
_entity_poly.type
_entity_poly.pdbx_seq_one_letter_code
_entity_poly.pdbx_strand_id
1 'polypeptide(L)'
;MDLRKFYLDNVEQSEYYYRFRDVVVHVNETRNVFCGIQETYDYTFEVFDTEEAIEKFKILCMSENENYDKEAQCWFYLILYYLYKHGYVLEQFPKLVERPPEDTYDFVNREIRTRLIADGKESNGTEGYAIRRTFVGSFTFKQKNQYIDFGKELEAKFRRISTRDAEFQAMSRDEKLAEIVNLIENLLKKDDKYLKLNYSEICEEFLNDDIIKKYKKILQCFRHSAEHSIEERSTFTDDKKDFFIDFGIVIVKTIHKLLEINHQKE
;
A
#
# COMPACT_ATOMS: atom_id res chain seq x y z
N MET A 1 -16.63 1.66 -3.95
CA MET A 1 -15.81 0.58 -3.39
C MET A 1 -16.16 0.39 -1.92
N ASP A 2 -16.40 -0.84 -1.49
CA ASP A 2 -16.66 -1.17 -0.09
C ASP A 2 -15.34 -1.40 0.66
N LEU A 3 -14.99 -0.47 1.56
CA LEU A 3 -13.76 -0.51 2.34
C LEU A 3 -13.76 -1.63 3.39
N ARG A 4 -14.92 -1.99 3.94
CA ARG A 4 -15.02 -3.09 4.92
C ARG A 4 -14.72 -4.41 4.25
N LYS A 5 -15.33 -4.65 3.08
CA LYS A 5 -15.01 -5.82 2.26
C LYS A 5 -13.55 -5.84 1.85
N PHE A 6 -13.03 -4.72 1.35
CA PHE A 6 -11.61 -4.59 0.99
C PHE A 6 -10.68 -4.93 2.17
N TYR A 7 -10.98 -4.45 3.37
CA TYR A 7 -10.19 -4.76 4.56
C TYR A 7 -10.21 -6.26 4.87
N LEU A 8 -11.41 -6.87 4.97
CA LEU A 8 -11.57 -8.26 5.34
C LEU A 8 -10.95 -9.24 4.32
N ASP A 9 -10.97 -8.88 3.03
CA ASP A 9 -10.41 -9.69 1.95
C ASP A 9 -8.88 -9.60 1.84
N ASN A 10 -8.23 -8.63 2.51
CA ASN A 10 -6.81 -8.33 2.30
C ASN A 10 -5.96 -8.29 3.58
N VAL A 11 -6.54 -8.15 4.77
CA VAL A 11 -5.75 -8.05 6.02
C VAL A 11 -5.16 -9.41 6.41
N GLU A 12 -3.85 -9.45 6.63
CA GLU A 12 -3.12 -10.67 7.04
C GLU A 12 -2.78 -10.65 8.54
N GLN A 13 -2.70 -11.83 9.19
CA GLN A 13 -2.38 -11.94 10.63
C GLN A 13 -1.03 -11.34 11.03
N SER A 14 -0.09 -11.31 10.10
CA SER A 14 1.25 -10.72 10.27
C SER A 14 1.22 -9.18 10.25
N GLU A 15 0.17 -8.55 9.74
CA GLU A 15 0.08 -7.11 9.60
C GLU A 15 -0.34 -6.43 10.90
N TYR A 16 0.19 -5.23 11.15
CA TYR A 16 -0.23 -4.41 12.30
C TYR A 16 -1.73 -4.14 12.33
N TYR A 17 -2.33 -3.98 11.14
CA TYR A 17 -3.75 -3.72 10.98
C TYR A 17 -4.66 -4.87 11.42
N TYR A 18 -4.17 -6.10 11.53
CA TYR A 18 -4.97 -7.25 11.98
C TYR A 18 -5.56 -7.05 13.38
N ARG A 19 -4.90 -6.25 14.21
CA ARG A 19 -5.34 -5.89 15.56
C ARG A 19 -6.70 -5.18 15.59
N PHE A 20 -7.11 -4.54 14.50
CA PHE A 20 -8.40 -3.85 14.39
C PHE A 20 -9.50 -4.73 13.79
N ARG A 21 -9.19 -6.00 13.44
CA ARG A 21 -10.12 -6.87 12.71
C ARG A 21 -11.42 -7.10 13.47
N ASP A 22 -11.35 -7.28 14.78
CA ASP A 22 -12.55 -7.53 15.60
C ASP A 22 -13.49 -6.32 15.60
N VAL A 23 -12.95 -5.09 15.60
CA VAL A 23 -13.74 -3.86 15.45
C VAL A 23 -14.50 -3.87 14.12
N VAL A 24 -13.83 -4.25 13.04
CA VAL A 24 -14.40 -4.26 11.68
C VAL A 24 -15.42 -5.38 11.48
N VAL A 25 -15.18 -6.57 12.04
CA VAL A 25 -16.09 -7.72 11.92
C VAL A 25 -17.38 -7.42 12.68
N HIS A 26 -17.27 -6.96 13.92
CA HIS A 26 -18.41 -6.83 14.84
C HIS A 26 -19.01 -5.42 14.88
N VAL A 27 -18.68 -4.54 13.91
CA VAL A 27 -19.15 -3.15 13.90
C VAL A 27 -20.68 -3.03 13.89
N ASN A 28 -21.36 -3.97 13.22
CA ASN A 28 -22.82 -4.00 13.13
C ASN A 28 -23.50 -4.71 14.30
N GLU A 29 -22.72 -5.25 15.23
CA GLU A 29 -23.20 -6.07 16.31
C GLU A 29 -23.32 -5.29 17.63
N THR A 30 -24.37 -5.60 18.38
CA THR A 30 -24.50 -5.23 19.79
C THR A 30 -24.67 -6.46 20.66
N ARG A 31 -24.20 -6.34 21.90
CA ARG A 31 -24.34 -7.38 22.90
C ARG A 31 -25.57 -7.10 23.75
N ASN A 32 -26.56 -7.97 23.66
CA ASN A 32 -27.72 -7.97 24.54
C ASN A 32 -27.51 -8.98 25.69
N VAL A 33 -27.82 -8.56 26.92
CA VAL A 33 -27.64 -9.37 28.14
C VAL A 33 -28.54 -10.62 28.15
N PHE A 34 -29.69 -10.58 27.47
CA PHE A 34 -30.68 -11.65 27.45
C PHE A 34 -30.55 -12.59 26.25
N CYS A 35 -30.18 -12.05 25.10
CA CYS A 35 -30.20 -12.79 23.83
C CYS A 35 -28.84 -12.88 23.13
N GLY A 36 -27.75 -12.43 23.77
CA GLY A 36 -26.40 -12.57 23.24
C GLY A 36 -26.05 -11.53 22.18
N ILE A 37 -25.17 -11.90 21.24
CA ILE A 37 -24.73 -11.02 20.15
C ILE A 37 -25.83 -10.94 19.09
N GLN A 38 -26.19 -9.73 18.68
CA GLN A 38 -27.18 -9.47 17.64
C GLN A 38 -26.63 -8.43 16.65
N GLU A 39 -26.84 -8.65 15.36
CA GLU A 39 -26.68 -7.58 14.37
C GLU A 39 -27.82 -6.58 14.53
N THR A 40 -27.50 -5.35 14.89
CA THR A 40 -28.47 -4.28 15.17
C THR A 40 -28.25 -3.03 14.36
N TYR A 41 -27.15 -2.96 13.60
CA TYR A 41 -26.84 -1.85 12.70
C TYR A 41 -26.60 -2.36 11.28
N ASP A 42 -26.79 -1.49 10.31
CA ASP A 42 -26.63 -1.73 8.88
C ASP A 42 -25.57 -0.80 8.26
N TYR A 43 -24.51 -0.49 9.02
CA TYR A 43 -23.46 0.42 8.56
C TYR A 43 -22.81 -0.06 7.26
N THR A 44 -22.66 0.86 6.32
CA THR A 44 -21.97 0.66 5.04
C THR A 44 -20.74 1.56 4.95
N PHE A 45 -19.68 1.02 4.36
CA PHE A 45 -18.37 1.68 4.31
C PHE A 45 -17.93 1.92 2.86
N GLU A 46 -18.77 2.62 2.10
CA GLU A 46 -18.58 2.84 0.68
C GLU A 46 -17.93 4.20 0.38
N VAL A 47 -16.93 4.19 -0.52
CA VAL A 47 -16.32 5.40 -1.10
C VAL A 47 -16.23 5.25 -2.62
N PHE A 48 -16.40 6.32 -3.37
CA PHE A 48 -16.28 6.36 -4.82
C PHE A 48 -14.82 6.24 -5.26
N ASP A 49 -13.94 7.06 -4.68
CA ASP A 49 -12.52 7.12 -4.98
C ASP A 49 -11.65 7.46 -3.76
N THR A 50 -10.34 7.60 -3.98
CA THR A 50 -9.37 7.95 -2.93
C THR A 50 -9.60 9.35 -2.36
N GLU A 51 -10.06 10.31 -3.15
CA GLU A 51 -10.28 11.68 -2.70
C GLU A 51 -11.45 11.71 -1.71
N GLU A 52 -12.53 10.97 -1.99
CA GLU A 52 -13.64 10.82 -1.07
C GLU A 52 -13.20 10.13 0.24
N ALA A 53 -12.35 9.11 0.17
CA ALA A 53 -11.79 8.48 1.36
C ALA A 53 -10.97 9.47 2.20
N ILE A 54 -10.12 10.29 1.57
CA ILE A 54 -9.32 11.32 2.24
C ILE A 54 -10.22 12.38 2.89
N GLU A 55 -11.23 12.86 2.19
CA GLU A 55 -12.15 13.88 2.73
C GLU A 55 -12.95 13.32 3.90
N LYS A 56 -13.45 12.08 3.81
CA LYS A 56 -14.10 11.39 4.93
C LYS A 56 -13.16 11.27 6.14
N PHE A 57 -11.89 10.95 5.92
CA PHE A 57 -10.89 10.91 7.00
C PHE A 57 -10.69 12.27 7.67
N LYS A 58 -10.61 13.35 6.87
CA LYS A 58 -10.52 14.72 7.40
C LYS A 58 -11.74 15.04 8.24
N ILE A 59 -12.96 14.71 7.78
CA ILE A 59 -14.21 14.93 8.53
C ILE A 59 -14.19 14.22 9.88
N LEU A 60 -13.76 12.95 9.93
CA LEU A 60 -13.62 12.22 11.20
C LEU A 60 -12.69 12.98 12.16
N CYS A 61 -11.54 13.40 11.64
CA CYS A 61 -10.55 14.16 12.40
C CYS A 61 -11.01 15.57 12.79
N MET A 62 -12.08 16.12 12.23
CA MET A 62 -12.61 17.42 12.63
C MET A 62 -13.46 17.36 13.90
N SER A 63 -14.04 16.20 14.23
CA SER A 63 -14.97 16.08 15.36
C SER A 63 -14.23 16.12 16.71
N GLU A 64 -14.82 16.83 17.67
CA GLU A 64 -14.43 16.79 19.10
C GLU A 64 -15.34 15.84 19.90
N ASN A 65 -16.09 14.96 19.25
CA ASN A 65 -16.96 14.04 19.98
C ASN A 65 -16.06 13.12 20.81
N GLU A 66 -16.11 13.31 22.14
CA GLU A 66 -15.53 12.41 23.13
C GLU A 66 -16.07 10.98 22.97
N ASN A 67 -17.22 10.85 22.29
CA ASN A 67 -17.80 9.58 21.85
C ASN A 67 -17.49 9.35 20.38
N TYR A 68 -16.30 8.81 20.09
CA TYR A 68 -16.08 8.07 18.85
C TYR A 68 -16.99 6.84 18.90
N ASP A 69 -18.14 6.94 18.24
CA ASP A 69 -19.02 5.79 18.10
C ASP A 69 -18.34 4.68 17.28
N LYS A 70 -18.92 3.48 17.34
CA LYS A 70 -18.35 2.30 16.67
C LYS A 70 -18.21 2.51 15.16
N GLU A 71 -19.12 3.27 14.56
CA GLU A 71 -19.09 3.53 13.12
C GLU A 71 -17.90 4.43 12.76
N ALA A 72 -17.73 5.54 13.47
CA ALA A 72 -16.61 6.47 13.28
C ALA A 72 -15.26 5.79 13.52
N GLN A 73 -15.17 4.94 14.55
CA GLN A 73 -13.98 4.15 14.83
C GLN A 73 -13.66 3.19 13.68
N CYS A 74 -14.68 2.49 13.16
CA CYS A 74 -14.50 1.57 12.03
C CYS A 74 -14.10 2.33 10.75
N TRP A 75 -14.75 3.44 10.43
CA TRP A 75 -14.37 4.32 9.32
C TRP A 75 -12.91 4.74 9.39
N PHE A 76 -12.43 5.13 10.58
CA PHE A 76 -11.05 5.57 10.80
C PHE A 76 -10.05 4.48 10.39
N TYR A 77 -10.23 3.24 10.89
CA TYR A 77 -9.32 2.14 10.56
C TYR A 77 -9.42 1.69 9.12
N LEU A 78 -10.64 1.63 8.55
CA LEU A 78 -10.84 1.21 7.18
C LEU A 78 -10.19 2.18 6.18
N ILE A 79 -10.33 3.49 6.39
CA ILE A 79 -9.70 4.48 5.52
C ILE A 79 -8.18 4.44 5.67
N LEU A 80 -7.65 4.41 6.90
CA LEU A 80 -6.19 4.35 7.08
C LEU A 80 -5.58 3.07 6.50
N TYR A 81 -6.26 1.93 6.64
CA TYR A 81 -5.83 0.69 5.99
C TYR A 81 -5.85 0.79 4.47
N TYR A 82 -6.91 1.36 3.90
CA TYR A 82 -7.00 1.60 2.47
C TYR A 82 -5.84 2.47 1.97
N LEU A 83 -5.59 3.60 2.64
CA LEU A 83 -4.49 4.51 2.32
C LEU A 83 -3.11 3.83 2.48
N TYR A 84 -2.94 3.04 3.54
CA TYR A 84 -1.73 2.23 3.77
C TYR A 84 -1.48 1.27 2.62
N LYS A 85 -2.50 0.48 2.27
CA LYS A 85 -2.42 -0.47 1.17
C LYS A 85 -2.23 0.20 -0.17
N HIS A 86 -2.51 1.50 -0.33
CA HIS A 86 -2.25 2.29 -1.54
C HIS A 86 -1.00 3.17 -1.45
N GLY A 87 -0.18 2.97 -0.41
CA GLY A 87 1.12 3.62 -0.25
C GLY A 87 1.06 5.10 0.10
N TYR A 88 -0.06 5.58 0.65
CA TYR A 88 -0.19 6.97 1.09
C TYR A 88 0.49 7.20 2.44
N VAL A 89 0.92 8.44 2.65
CA VAL A 89 1.41 8.97 3.92
C VAL A 89 0.74 10.31 4.17
N LEU A 90 0.37 10.57 5.42
CA LEU A 90 -0.02 11.88 5.90
C LEU A 90 1.23 12.68 6.29
N GLU A 91 1.57 13.74 5.57
CA GLU A 91 2.82 14.49 5.78
C GLU A 91 2.95 15.05 7.19
N GLN A 92 1.84 15.53 7.75
CA GLN A 92 1.81 16.11 9.09
C GLN A 92 2.04 15.05 10.18
N PHE A 93 1.68 13.80 9.92
CA PHE A 93 1.80 12.66 10.84
C PHE A 93 2.32 11.40 10.10
N PRO A 94 3.62 11.33 9.78
CA PRO A 94 4.16 10.34 8.85
C PRO A 94 3.98 8.88 9.28
N LYS A 95 3.78 8.62 10.57
CA LYS A 95 3.59 7.27 11.12
C LYS A 95 2.14 6.84 11.22
N LEU A 96 1.18 7.75 11.09
CA LEU A 96 -0.23 7.45 11.37
C LEU A 96 -0.80 6.38 10.45
N VAL A 97 -0.54 6.51 9.14
CA VAL A 97 -1.07 5.58 8.14
C VAL A 97 -0.47 4.18 8.31
N GLU A 98 0.77 4.06 8.79
CA GLU A 98 1.42 2.76 9.01
C GLU A 98 1.07 2.16 10.38
N ARG A 99 0.92 3.01 11.40
CA ARG A 99 0.74 2.65 12.80
C ARG A 99 -0.35 3.51 13.45
N PRO A 100 -1.62 3.32 13.07
CA PRO A 100 -2.71 4.02 13.75
C PRO A 100 -2.84 3.60 15.21
N PRO A 101 -3.27 4.48 16.13
CA PRO A 101 -3.44 4.12 17.53
C PRO A 101 -4.62 3.15 17.76
N GLU A 102 -4.57 2.41 18.87
CA GLU A 102 -5.68 1.55 19.34
C GLU A 102 -6.92 2.33 19.73
N ASP A 103 -6.72 3.54 20.21
CA ASP A 103 -7.80 4.46 20.53
C ASP A 103 -7.77 5.59 19.51
N THR A 104 -8.86 5.77 18.75
CA THR A 104 -8.95 6.86 17.77
C THR A 104 -8.94 8.22 18.45
N TYR A 105 -9.36 8.31 19.72
CA TYR A 105 -9.25 9.50 20.55
C TYR A 105 -7.79 9.97 20.68
N ASP A 106 -6.85 9.03 20.78
CA ASP A 106 -5.43 9.35 20.94
C ASP A 106 -4.89 10.15 19.75
N PHE A 107 -5.23 9.76 18.53
CA PHE A 107 -4.82 10.56 17.38
C PHE A 107 -5.64 11.84 17.28
N VAL A 108 -6.96 11.67 17.25
CA VAL A 108 -7.88 12.75 16.89
C VAL A 108 -7.78 13.86 17.92
N ASN A 109 -7.88 13.58 19.21
CA ASN A 109 -7.87 14.63 20.22
C ASN A 109 -6.45 14.94 20.69
N ARG A 110 -5.68 13.93 21.11
CA ARG A 110 -4.39 14.15 21.78
C ARG A 110 -3.30 14.56 20.79
N GLU A 111 -3.00 13.76 19.77
CA GLU A 111 -1.87 14.03 18.87
C GLU A 111 -2.07 15.31 18.03
N ILE A 112 -3.26 15.52 17.48
CA ILE A 112 -3.56 16.76 16.72
C ILE A 112 -3.41 17.99 17.62
N ARG A 113 -3.94 17.96 18.86
CA ARG A 113 -3.79 19.06 19.81
C ARG A 113 -2.33 19.29 20.19
N THR A 114 -1.58 18.23 20.50
CA THR A 114 -0.15 18.32 20.80
C THR A 114 0.61 18.97 19.66
N ARG A 115 0.27 18.63 18.41
CA ARG A 115 0.90 19.26 17.23
C ARG A 115 0.54 20.74 17.10
N LEU A 116 -0.71 21.12 17.32
CA LEU A 116 -1.14 22.53 17.28
C LEU A 116 -0.44 23.38 18.34
N ILE A 117 -0.26 22.85 19.56
CA ILE A 117 0.49 23.51 20.63
C ILE A 117 1.97 23.66 20.25
N ALA A 118 2.58 22.60 19.71
CA ALA A 118 3.98 22.63 19.27
C ALA A 118 4.22 23.63 18.13
N ASP A 119 3.25 23.78 17.23
CA ASP A 119 3.26 24.79 16.15
C ASP A 119 3.00 26.22 16.68
N GLY A 120 2.77 26.42 17.97
CA GLY A 120 2.45 27.72 18.59
C GLY A 120 1.10 28.29 18.18
N LYS A 121 0.22 27.47 17.59
CA LYS A 121 -1.09 27.89 17.06
C LYS A 121 -2.19 27.88 18.12
N GLU A 122 -2.01 27.13 19.21
CA GLU A 122 -2.98 27.02 20.28
C GLU A 122 -2.32 27.29 21.62
N SER A 123 -2.90 28.21 22.41
CA SER A 123 -2.67 28.32 23.85
C SER A 123 -3.85 27.65 24.56
N ASN A 124 -3.63 27.04 25.73
CA ASN A 124 -4.58 26.18 26.44
C ASN A 124 -5.98 26.81 26.68
N GLY A 125 -6.86 26.87 25.67
CA GLY A 125 -8.27 27.19 25.83
C GLY A 125 -8.95 27.98 24.68
N THR A 126 -10.06 27.41 24.20
CA THR A 126 -11.24 28.07 23.59
C THR A 126 -11.18 28.51 22.12
N GLU A 127 -10.06 28.98 21.57
CA GLU A 127 -9.95 29.31 20.12
C GLU A 127 -9.62 28.09 19.23
N GLY A 128 -9.54 26.89 19.83
CA GLY A 128 -9.04 25.66 19.21
C GLY A 128 -9.85 25.12 18.03
N TYR A 129 -11.18 25.28 18.01
CA TYR A 129 -12.03 24.61 17.00
C TYR A 129 -11.78 25.07 15.56
N ALA A 130 -11.74 26.38 15.34
CA ALA A 130 -11.53 26.93 14.00
C ALA A 130 -10.10 26.63 13.52
N ILE A 131 -9.14 26.71 14.43
CA ILE A 131 -7.72 26.40 14.20
C ILE A 131 -7.55 24.93 13.84
N ARG A 132 -8.21 24.03 14.58
CA ARG A 132 -8.23 22.59 14.33
C ARG A 132 -8.83 22.26 12.97
N ARG A 133 -10.02 22.79 12.65
CA ARG A 133 -10.64 22.57 11.33
C ARG A 133 -9.74 23.03 10.19
N THR A 134 -9.09 24.17 10.36
CA THR A 134 -8.14 24.71 9.38
C THR A 134 -6.93 23.80 9.23
N PHE A 135 -6.37 23.32 10.33
CA PHE A 135 -5.23 22.42 10.34
C PHE A 135 -5.54 21.04 9.74
N VAL A 136 -6.66 20.42 10.13
CA VAL A 136 -7.13 19.14 9.57
C VAL A 136 -7.49 19.29 8.09
N GLY A 137 -8.14 20.39 7.69
CA GLY A 137 -8.41 20.69 6.28
C GLY A 137 -7.13 20.78 5.44
N SER A 138 -6.03 21.25 6.05
CA SER A 138 -4.70 21.32 5.44
C SER A 138 -3.90 20.01 5.42
N PHE A 139 -4.47 18.89 5.87
CA PHE A 139 -3.82 17.59 5.79
C PHE A 139 -3.45 17.24 4.34
N THR A 140 -2.18 16.89 4.16
CA THR A 140 -1.61 16.56 2.85
C THR A 140 -1.29 15.08 2.83
N PHE A 141 -2.02 14.34 1.99
CA PHE A 141 -1.72 12.95 1.69
C PHE A 141 -0.85 12.89 0.45
N LYS A 142 0.29 12.19 0.57
CA LYS A 142 1.15 11.90 -0.58
C LYS A 142 1.25 10.41 -0.77
N GLN A 143 1.03 9.98 -2.00
CA GLN A 143 1.38 8.62 -2.38
C GLN A 143 2.90 8.54 -2.48
N LYS A 144 3.51 7.57 -1.81
CA LYS A 144 4.94 7.29 -2.01
C LYS A 144 5.13 6.91 -3.47
N ASN A 145 6.05 7.58 -4.17
CA ASN A 145 6.38 7.34 -5.59
C ASN A 145 6.73 5.89 -5.94
N GLN A 146 6.93 5.02 -4.94
CA GLN A 146 7.29 3.63 -5.12
C GLN A 146 6.14 2.65 -4.92
N TYR A 147 4.91 3.11 -4.67
CA TYR A 147 3.78 2.23 -4.51
C TYR A 147 3.26 1.76 -5.88
N ILE A 148 3.24 0.45 -6.06
CA ILE A 148 2.78 -0.22 -7.28
C ILE A 148 1.80 -1.33 -6.88
N ASP A 149 0.57 -1.23 -7.37
CA ASP A 149 -0.38 -2.34 -7.27
C ASP A 149 0.00 -3.44 -8.27
N PHE A 150 0.37 -4.61 -7.75
CA PHE A 150 0.74 -5.79 -8.53
C PHE A 150 -0.45 -6.74 -8.78
N GLY A 151 -1.54 -6.61 -8.03
CA GLY A 151 -2.57 -7.64 -7.90
C GLY A 151 -2.08 -8.88 -7.12
N LYS A 152 -3.02 -9.57 -6.45
CA LYS A 152 -2.73 -10.66 -5.50
C LYS A 152 -1.85 -11.77 -6.07
N GLU A 153 -2.07 -12.17 -7.34
CA GLU A 153 -1.33 -13.30 -7.94
C GLU A 153 0.15 -12.97 -8.16
N LEU A 154 0.44 -11.76 -8.65
CA LEU A 154 1.80 -11.36 -8.95
C LEU A 154 2.59 -11.05 -7.67
N GLU A 155 1.93 -10.48 -6.67
CA GLU A 155 2.47 -10.32 -5.32
C GLU A 155 2.87 -11.66 -4.71
N ALA A 156 2.02 -12.69 -4.84
CA ALA A 156 2.33 -14.03 -4.39
C ALA A 156 3.55 -14.63 -5.11
N LYS A 157 3.73 -14.33 -6.41
CA LYS A 157 4.92 -14.76 -7.17
C LYS A 157 6.20 -14.09 -6.68
N PHE A 158 6.17 -12.79 -6.38
CA PHE A 158 7.29 -12.09 -5.74
C PHE A 158 7.63 -12.69 -4.38
N ARG A 159 6.64 -12.93 -3.51
CA ARG A 159 6.86 -13.58 -2.21
C ARG A 159 7.48 -14.97 -2.35
N ARG A 160 7.04 -15.77 -3.33
CA ARG A 160 7.55 -17.14 -3.57
C ARG A 160 9.02 -17.20 -3.95
N ILE A 161 9.51 -16.22 -4.71
CA ILE A 161 10.90 -16.20 -5.18
C ILE A 161 11.82 -15.41 -4.25
N SER A 162 11.26 -14.57 -3.38
CA SER A 162 12.07 -13.74 -2.49
C SER A 162 12.68 -14.58 -1.38
N THR A 163 13.95 -14.30 -1.09
CA THR A 163 14.72 -15.04 -0.10
C THR A 163 14.48 -14.55 1.35
N ARG A 164 13.70 -13.47 1.54
CA ARG A 164 13.57 -12.77 2.84
C ARG A 164 12.15 -12.60 3.37
N ASP A 165 11.13 -13.19 2.72
CA ASP A 165 9.70 -13.05 3.08
C ASP A 165 9.27 -11.59 3.34
N ALA A 166 9.92 -10.64 2.65
CA ALA A 166 9.59 -9.22 2.71
C ALA A 166 8.62 -8.86 1.58
N GLU A 167 7.64 -8.01 1.86
CA GLU A 167 6.79 -7.45 0.81
C GLU A 167 7.63 -6.63 -0.17
N PHE A 168 7.38 -6.80 -1.48
CA PHE A 168 8.12 -6.08 -2.53
C PHE A 168 8.13 -4.57 -2.28
N GLN A 169 7.02 -4.02 -1.79
CA GLN A 169 6.87 -2.60 -1.49
C GLN A 169 7.82 -2.09 -0.40
N ALA A 170 8.11 -2.94 0.59
CA ALA A 170 8.98 -2.63 1.73
C ALA A 170 10.47 -2.78 1.42
N MET A 171 10.83 -3.36 0.27
CA MET A 171 12.22 -3.58 -0.13
C MET A 171 12.93 -2.27 -0.50
N SER A 172 14.25 -2.22 -0.29
CA SER A 172 15.09 -1.14 -0.82
C SER A 172 15.10 -1.14 -2.35
N ARG A 173 15.48 -0.02 -2.98
CA ARG A 173 15.55 0.06 -4.45
C ARG A 173 16.42 -1.04 -5.08
N ASP A 174 17.57 -1.30 -4.46
CA ASP A 174 18.51 -2.32 -4.95
C ASP A 174 17.90 -3.73 -4.85
N GLU A 175 17.20 -4.02 -3.75
CA GLU A 175 16.47 -5.28 -3.58
C GLU A 175 15.31 -5.39 -4.58
N LYS A 176 14.54 -4.32 -4.81
CA LYS A 176 13.47 -4.29 -5.83
C LYS A 176 14.01 -4.62 -7.22
N LEU A 177 15.13 -4.00 -7.62
CA LEU A 177 15.77 -4.25 -8.90
C LEU A 177 16.25 -5.71 -9.03
N ALA A 178 16.84 -6.27 -7.99
CA ALA A 178 17.28 -7.67 -7.98
C ALA A 178 16.09 -8.64 -8.08
N GLU A 179 15.02 -8.40 -7.32
CA GLU A 179 13.82 -9.25 -7.29
C GLU A 179 13.04 -9.19 -8.61
N ILE A 180 12.96 -8.03 -9.27
CA ILE A 180 12.38 -7.93 -10.62
C ILE A 180 13.13 -8.85 -11.60
N VAL A 181 14.46 -8.80 -11.62
CA VAL A 181 15.26 -9.63 -12.54
C VAL A 181 15.09 -11.11 -12.22
N ASN A 182 15.05 -11.47 -10.94
CA ASN A 182 14.77 -12.85 -10.51
C ASN A 182 13.39 -13.31 -10.97
N LEU A 183 12.36 -12.47 -10.86
CA LEU A 183 11.00 -12.81 -11.29
C LEU A 183 10.90 -12.98 -12.80
N ILE A 184 11.50 -12.07 -13.58
CA ILE A 184 11.54 -12.20 -15.05
C ILE A 184 12.21 -13.53 -15.44
N GLU A 185 13.30 -13.91 -14.76
CA GLU A 185 13.94 -15.20 -14.98
C GLU A 185 13.04 -16.38 -14.64
N ASN A 186 12.38 -16.33 -13.48
CA ASN A 186 11.49 -17.40 -13.04
C ASN A 186 10.29 -17.57 -13.98
N LEU A 187 9.69 -16.47 -14.45
CA LEU A 187 8.55 -16.49 -15.36
C LEU A 187 8.90 -17.00 -16.76
N LEU A 188 10.08 -16.64 -17.28
CA LEU A 188 10.47 -17.00 -18.65
C LEU A 188 11.21 -18.33 -18.75
N LYS A 189 11.81 -18.85 -17.67
CA LYS A 189 12.66 -20.05 -17.74
C LYS A 189 11.87 -21.31 -17.34
N LYS A 190 11.65 -22.21 -18.30
CA LYS A 190 11.01 -23.53 -18.11
C LYS A 190 11.93 -24.63 -18.67
N ASP A 191 12.23 -25.66 -17.87
CA ASP A 191 13.11 -26.78 -18.25
C ASP A 191 14.46 -26.33 -18.85
N ASP A 192 15.11 -25.36 -18.19
CA ASP A 192 16.36 -24.72 -18.63
C ASP A 192 16.34 -23.98 -19.98
N LYS A 193 15.17 -23.80 -20.58
CA LYS A 193 14.97 -23.02 -21.80
C LYS A 193 14.13 -21.78 -21.53
N TYR A 194 14.45 -20.70 -22.24
CA TYR A 194 13.65 -19.48 -22.21
C TYR A 194 12.44 -19.66 -23.12
N LEU A 195 11.26 -19.44 -22.56
CA LEU A 195 9.99 -19.34 -23.30
C LEU A 195 10.06 -18.15 -24.24
N LYS A 196 9.58 -18.35 -25.47
CA LYS A 196 9.41 -17.28 -26.45
C LYS A 196 7.95 -16.82 -26.40
N LEU A 197 7.73 -15.57 -25.99
CA LEU A 197 6.41 -14.98 -25.90
C LEU A 197 6.13 -14.06 -27.08
N ASN A 198 4.84 -13.91 -27.43
CA ASN A 198 4.42 -13.00 -28.48
C ASN A 198 4.07 -11.62 -27.89
N TYR A 199 5.09 -10.81 -27.58
CA TYR A 199 4.90 -9.53 -26.91
C TYR A 199 4.02 -8.54 -27.69
N SER A 200 3.98 -8.64 -29.02
CA SER A 200 3.14 -7.77 -29.84
C SER A 200 1.65 -7.91 -29.54
N GLU A 201 1.21 -9.03 -28.96
CA GLU A 201 -0.19 -9.23 -28.54
C GLU A 201 -0.66 -8.23 -27.47
N ILE A 202 0.26 -7.61 -26.71
CA ILE A 202 -0.07 -6.63 -25.66
C ILE A 202 0.57 -5.27 -25.92
N CYS A 203 1.83 -5.24 -26.30
CA CYS A 203 2.64 -4.02 -26.28
C CYS A 203 3.34 -3.72 -27.60
N GLU A 204 2.88 -4.32 -28.71
CA GLU A 204 3.43 -4.09 -30.05
C GLU A 204 4.97 -4.19 -30.06
N GLU A 205 5.67 -3.14 -30.49
CA GLU A 205 7.14 -3.09 -30.54
C GLU A 205 7.80 -2.54 -29.27
N PHE A 206 7.02 -2.10 -28.27
CA PHE A 206 7.54 -1.46 -27.06
C PHE A 206 8.28 -2.42 -26.14
N LEU A 207 7.92 -3.72 -26.15
CA LEU A 207 8.70 -4.78 -25.52
C LEU A 207 8.90 -5.93 -26.48
N ASN A 208 10.09 -6.52 -26.41
CA ASN A 208 10.45 -7.75 -27.10
C ASN A 208 11.56 -8.46 -26.32
N ASP A 209 11.92 -9.67 -26.76
CA ASP A 209 12.96 -10.48 -26.10
C ASP A 209 14.30 -9.73 -25.96
N ASP A 210 14.66 -8.90 -26.93
CA ASP A 210 15.96 -8.22 -26.93
C ASP A 210 15.98 -7.04 -25.94
N ILE A 211 14.87 -6.31 -25.81
CA ILE A 211 14.68 -5.30 -24.77
C ILE A 211 14.78 -5.93 -23.38
N ILE A 212 14.11 -7.07 -23.16
CA ILE A 212 14.12 -7.77 -21.87
C ILE A 212 15.51 -8.32 -21.54
N LYS A 213 16.21 -8.91 -22.52
CA LYS A 213 17.61 -9.35 -22.35
C LYS A 213 18.52 -8.19 -21.99
N LYS A 214 18.37 -7.04 -22.66
CA LYS A 214 19.17 -5.84 -22.38
C LYS A 214 18.88 -5.30 -20.97
N TYR A 215 17.60 -5.22 -20.59
CA TYR A 215 17.16 -4.82 -19.26
C TYR A 215 17.81 -5.68 -18.18
N LYS A 216 17.69 -7.01 -18.29
CA LYS A 216 18.31 -7.94 -17.35
C LYS A 216 19.83 -7.80 -17.28
N LYS A 217 20.49 -7.63 -18.43
CA LYS A 217 21.95 -7.47 -18.49
C LYS A 217 22.42 -6.23 -17.73
N ILE A 218 21.71 -5.11 -17.89
CA ILE A 218 22.01 -3.84 -17.19
C ILE A 218 21.86 -4.00 -15.67
N LEU A 219 20.86 -4.74 -15.22
CA LEU A 219 20.56 -4.88 -13.79
C LEU A 219 21.23 -6.08 -13.13
N GLN A 220 22.06 -6.82 -13.87
CA GLN A 220 22.73 -8.01 -13.35
C GLN A 220 23.65 -7.68 -12.16
N CYS A 221 24.21 -6.46 -12.12
CA CYS A 221 25.04 -5.97 -11.02
C CYS A 221 24.32 -5.93 -9.65
N PHE A 222 22.98 -5.81 -9.63
CA PHE A 222 22.20 -5.83 -8.38
C PHE A 222 22.05 -7.23 -7.77
N ARG A 223 22.38 -8.29 -8.53
CA ARG A 223 22.28 -9.69 -8.08
C ARG A 223 23.59 -10.28 -7.58
N HIS A 224 24.72 -9.64 -7.87
CA HIS A 224 26.05 -10.17 -7.57
C HIS A 224 26.79 -9.31 -6.54
N SER A 225 27.45 -9.97 -5.59
CA SER A 225 28.24 -9.31 -4.54
C SER A 225 29.70 -9.06 -4.93
N ALA A 226 30.07 -9.27 -6.19
CA ALA A 226 31.45 -9.08 -6.65
C ALA A 226 31.83 -7.58 -6.70
N GLU A 227 33.12 -7.28 -6.55
CA GLU A 227 33.64 -5.90 -6.47
C GLU A 227 33.26 -5.05 -7.69
N HIS A 228 33.42 -5.58 -8.90
CA HIS A 228 32.96 -4.93 -10.13
C HIS A 228 31.45 -4.63 -10.15
N SER A 229 30.62 -5.48 -9.51
CA SER A 229 29.18 -5.29 -9.42
C SER A 229 28.80 -4.22 -8.39
N ILE A 230 29.66 -3.98 -7.38
CA ILE A 230 29.49 -2.88 -6.41
C ILE A 230 29.82 -1.54 -7.10
N GLU A 231 30.92 -1.50 -7.85
CA GLU A 231 31.29 -0.31 -8.64
C GLU A 231 30.21 0.03 -9.66
N GLU A 232 29.70 -0.95 -10.42
CA GLU A 232 28.63 -0.71 -11.39
C GLU A 232 27.35 -0.18 -10.74
N ARG A 233 26.96 -0.71 -9.56
CA ARG A 233 25.81 -0.21 -8.79
C ARG A 233 25.96 1.25 -8.36
N SER A 234 27.17 1.68 -8.05
CA SER A 234 27.44 3.07 -7.64
C SER A 234 27.16 4.09 -8.76
N THR A 235 27.09 3.64 -10.01
CA THR A 235 26.76 4.49 -11.18
C THR A 235 25.25 4.76 -11.33
N PHE A 236 24.40 4.14 -10.51
CA PHE A 236 22.94 4.32 -10.57
C PHE A 236 22.48 5.41 -9.60
N THR A 237 21.96 6.51 -10.14
CA THR A 237 21.23 7.52 -9.35
C THR A 237 19.89 6.97 -8.88
N ASP A 238 19.32 7.56 -7.82
CA ASP A 238 17.99 7.19 -7.34
C ASP A 238 16.93 7.31 -8.44
N ASP A 239 16.92 8.40 -9.21
CA ASP A 239 15.99 8.57 -10.35
C ASP A 239 16.14 7.47 -11.40
N LYS A 240 17.38 7.04 -11.68
CA LYS A 240 17.65 5.95 -12.62
C LYS A 240 17.11 4.62 -12.06
N LYS A 241 17.30 4.37 -10.75
CA LYS A 241 16.77 3.17 -10.09
C LYS A 241 15.24 3.16 -10.13
N ASP A 242 14.61 4.28 -9.80
CA ASP A 242 13.15 4.43 -9.81
C ASP A 242 12.60 4.16 -11.23
N PHE A 243 13.21 4.72 -12.28
CA PHE A 243 12.85 4.38 -13.66
C PHE A 243 12.97 2.88 -13.98
N PHE A 244 14.07 2.23 -13.59
CA PHE A 244 14.26 0.81 -13.86
C PHE A 244 13.29 -0.08 -13.08
N ILE A 245 12.87 0.34 -11.89
CA ILE A 245 11.82 -0.33 -11.12
C ILE A 245 10.51 -0.23 -11.89
N ASP A 246 10.07 0.97 -12.26
CA ASP A 246 8.82 1.20 -12.99
C ASP A 246 8.76 0.43 -14.30
N PHE A 247 9.83 0.51 -15.09
CA PHE A 247 9.91 -0.21 -16.37
C PHE A 247 9.96 -1.74 -16.17
N GLY A 248 10.64 -2.20 -15.12
CA GLY A 248 10.67 -3.61 -14.74
C GLY A 248 9.31 -4.18 -14.39
N ILE A 249 8.47 -3.38 -13.76
CA ILE A 249 7.09 -3.74 -13.41
C ILE A 249 6.25 -3.89 -14.67
N VAL A 250 6.40 -2.98 -15.64
CA VAL A 250 5.72 -3.10 -16.95
C VAL A 250 6.12 -4.41 -17.63
N ILE A 251 7.41 -4.76 -17.62
CA ILE A 251 7.90 -6.02 -18.18
C ILE A 251 7.26 -7.23 -17.49
N VAL A 252 7.31 -7.27 -16.16
CA VAL A 252 6.76 -8.38 -15.36
C VAL A 252 5.26 -8.55 -15.59
N LYS A 253 4.49 -7.46 -15.54
CA LYS A 253 3.03 -7.49 -15.79
C LYS A 253 2.72 -8.01 -17.20
N THR A 254 3.48 -7.56 -18.20
CA THR A 254 3.32 -8.00 -19.59
C THR A 254 3.61 -9.49 -19.75
N ILE A 255 4.74 -9.97 -19.21
CA ILE A 255 5.11 -11.40 -19.25
C ILE A 255 4.03 -12.23 -18.58
N HIS A 256 3.61 -11.84 -17.37
CA HIS A 256 2.58 -12.58 -16.64
C HIS A 256 1.28 -12.69 -17.44
N LYS A 257 0.85 -11.59 -18.09
CA LYS A 257 -0.38 -11.59 -18.88
C LYS A 257 -0.27 -12.45 -20.14
N LEU A 258 0.86 -12.42 -20.83
CA LEU A 258 1.11 -13.29 -22.00
C LEU A 258 1.12 -14.77 -21.60
N LEU A 259 1.65 -15.10 -20.43
CA LEU A 259 1.61 -16.48 -19.91
C LEU A 259 0.17 -16.91 -19.65
N GLU A 260 -0.69 -16.08 -19.05
CA GLU A 260 -2.12 -16.38 -18.90
C GLU A 260 -2.80 -16.63 -20.25
N ILE A 261 -2.54 -15.78 -21.25
CA ILE A 261 -3.11 -15.90 -22.59
C ILE A 261 -2.68 -17.21 -23.24
N ASN A 262 -1.39 -17.56 -23.15
CA ASN A 262 -0.87 -18.80 -23.73
C ASN A 262 -1.47 -20.04 -23.05
N HIS A 263 -1.65 -20.02 -21.73
CA HIS A 263 -2.29 -21.12 -20.98
C HIS A 263 -3.78 -21.29 -21.32
N GLN A 264 -4.46 -20.26 -21.82
CA GLN A 264 -5.85 -20.37 -22.29
C GLN A 264 -5.97 -20.90 -23.72
N LYS A 265 -4.88 -20.93 -24.48
CA LYS A 265 -4.82 -21.42 -25.86
C LYS A 265 -4.42 -22.90 -25.95
N GLU A 266 -3.91 -23.48 -24.85
CA GLU A 266 -3.60 -24.91 -24.67
C GLU A 266 -4.81 -25.69 -24.12
#